data_AF-A0A4R4TEU1-F1
#
_entry.id   AF-A0A4R4TEU1-F1
#
_cell.length_a   1.000
_cell.length_b   1.000
_cell.length_c   1.000
_cell.angle_alpha   90.00
_cell.angle_beta   90.00
_cell.angle_gamma   90.00
#
_symmetry.space_group_name_H-M   'P 1'
#
loop_
_entity.id
_entity.type
_entity.pdbx_description
1 polymer ?
#
loop_
_entity_poly.entity_id
_entity_poly.type
_entity_poly.pdbx_seq_one_letter_code
_entity_poly.pdbx_strand_id
1 'polypeptide(L)'
;MHSAEHHHLITTPVTADLLRGALDLERTARGLLPHRLPPAARARSADPQLAMAESQPSGVRLALRTRATVVELDTLPTRRSYLGAPPRPAGRYDLLVDGLPAGQAAVATGGDTLTVDLATGTTEHREGPAVTLRFADLPARPKDVEIWLPHNETTELVALRTDAPVEPVPDRGRKVWLHHGSSISQGSDAASPTTTWPALAASLGGVELINLGFGGGALLDPFTARAMRDTPADLISVKIGINLVNADLMRLRALGPAVHGFLDTIRDGHPTTPLLVVSPLYCPIHEDTPGPAAFDLGALAEGRLRFQATGDPAERAAGKLTLTAIREELARVVRQRSAEDPHLWLLDGRELYGEADHAELPLPDALHPDAATHRRIGERFAALALAAGGPLAARDA
;
A
#
# COMPACT_ATOMS: atom_id res chain seq x y z
N MET A 1 9.60 44.20 17.71
CA MET A 1 9.13 43.28 18.76
C MET A 1 7.85 42.63 18.27
N HIS A 2 7.95 41.52 17.55
CA HIS A 2 6.77 40.70 17.26
C HIS A 2 6.55 39.80 18.47
N SER A 3 5.46 40.05 19.18
CA SER A 3 4.96 39.19 20.24
C SER A 3 4.75 37.80 19.65
N ALA A 4 5.46 36.79 20.18
CA ALA A 4 5.14 35.40 19.91
C ALA A 4 3.80 35.09 20.60
N GLU A 5 2.68 35.24 19.88
CA GLU A 5 1.40 34.72 20.32
C GLU A 5 1.60 33.22 20.62
N HIS A 6 1.56 32.88 21.90
CA HIS A 6 1.45 31.49 22.32
C HIS A 6 0.04 31.03 21.95
N HIS A 7 -0.13 30.53 20.73
CA HIS A 7 -1.37 29.89 20.32
C HIS A 7 -1.64 28.72 21.27
N HIS A 8 -2.70 28.82 22.07
CA HIS A 8 -3.12 27.75 22.97
C HIS A 8 -3.54 26.53 22.14
N LEU A 9 -2.77 25.45 22.18
CA LEU A 9 -3.10 24.21 21.47
C LEU A 9 -4.21 23.44 22.19
N ILE A 10 -5.20 23.01 21.42
CA ILE A 10 -6.29 22.12 21.83
C ILE A 10 -5.84 20.69 21.54
N THR A 11 -5.90 19.80 22.53
CA THR A 11 -5.70 18.36 22.30
C THR A 11 -7.02 17.73 21.91
N THR A 12 -7.05 17.10 20.74
CA THR A 12 -8.22 16.38 20.22
C THR A 12 -7.93 14.87 20.25
N PRO A 13 -8.83 14.05 20.81
CA PRO A 13 -8.74 12.59 20.65
C PRO A 13 -8.71 12.20 19.18
N VAL A 14 -7.78 11.31 18.81
CA VAL A 14 -7.81 10.65 17.50
C VAL A 14 -8.83 9.53 17.56
N THR A 15 -9.76 9.53 16.60
CA THR A 15 -10.90 8.61 16.53
C THR A 15 -11.05 8.09 15.09
N ALA A 16 -11.81 7.00 14.91
CA ALA A 16 -11.92 6.34 13.60
C ALA A 16 -12.57 7.21 12.51
N ASP A 17 -13.45 8.15 12.89
CA ASP A 17 -14.07 9.14 11.99
C ASP A 17 -13.08 10.16 11.44
N LEU A 18 -11.96 10.41 12.12
CA LEU A 18 -10.85 11.23 11.66
C LEU A 18 -9.85 10.46 10.78
N LEU A 19 -10.01 9.15 10.62
CA LEU A 19 -9.14 8.32 9.80
C LEU A 19 -9.82 7.91 8.49
N ARG A 20 -9.01 7.78 7.45
CA ARG A 20 -9.40 7.21 6.15
C ARG A 20 -8.40 6.14 5.77
N GLY A 21 -8.88 5.04 5.18
CA GLY A 21 -8.05 3.94 4.66
C GLY A 21 -7.69 2.83 5.66
N ALA A 22 -7.96 3.00 6.96
CA ALA A 22 -7.80 1.95 7.96
C ALA A 22 -9.08 1.12 8.11
N LEU A 23 -8.95 -0.19 8.35
CA LEU A 23 -10.08 -1.11 8.57
C LEU A 23 -10.33 -1.41 10.05
N ASP A 24 -9.37 -1.09 10.92
CA ASP A 24 -9.47 -1.24 12.36
C ASP A 24 -8.52 -0.25 13.05
N LEU A 25 -8.82 0.09 14.30
CA LEU A 25 -8.04 1.03 15.10
C LEU A 25 -7.83 0.45 16.50
N GLU A 26 -6.68 -0.16 16.70
CA GLU A 26 -6.35 -0.86 17.94
C GLU A 26 -5.81 0.11 19.00
N ARG A 27 -6.36 0.05 20.21
CA ARG A 27 -5.80 0.77 21.37
C ARG A 27 -4.63 -0.05 21.94
N THR A 28 -3.42 0.50 21.82
CA THR A 28 -2.21 -0.09 22.41
C THR A 28 -1.92 0.55 23.77
N ALA A 29 -0.85 0.11 24.44
CA ALA A 29 -0.36 0.75 25.65
C ALA A 29 0.18 2.18 25.41
N ARG A 30 0.53 2.53 24.16
CA ARG A 30 1.28 3.75 23.83
C ARG A 30 0.55 4.69 22.87
N GLY A 31 -0.55 4.26 22.24
CA GLY A 31 -1.25 5.04 21.24
C GLY A 31 -2.48 4.33 20.65
N LEU A 32 -2.74 4.61 19.38
CA LEU A 32 -3.73 3.96 18.54
C LEU A 32 -3.03 3.46 17.28
N LEU A 33 -3.12 2.17 17.00
CA LEU A 33 -2.51 1.54 15.84
C LEU A 33 -3.57 1.32 14.75
N PRO A 34 -3.52 2.07 13.63
CA PRO A 34 -4.38 1.78 12.49
C PRO A 34 -3.94 0.47 11.82
N HIS A 35 -4.89 -0.44 11.63
CA HIS A 35 -4.69 -1.69 10.90
C HIS A 35 -5.35 -1.64 9.54
N ARG A 36 -4.68 -2.22 8.54
CA ARG A 36 -5.24 -2.37 7.19
C ARG A 36 -5.97 -3.71 7.01
N LEU A 37 -5.90 -4.62 7.98
CA LEU A 37 -6.73 -5.82 8.03
C LEU A 37 -7.64 -5.83 9.27
N PRO A 38 -8.89 -6.30 9.15
CA PRO A 38 -9.78 -6.41 10.31
C PRO A 38 -9.28 -7.49 11.29
N PRO A 39 -9.65 -7.41 12.59
CA PRO A 39 -9.21 -8.37 13.61
C PRO A 39 -9.42 -9.84 13.24
N ALA A 40 -10.55 -10.15 12.59
CA ALA A 40 -10.88 -11.49 12.16
C ALA A 40 -9.91 -12.03 11.08
N ALA A 41 -9.34 -11.17 10.23
CA ALA A 41 -8.34 -11.57 9.26
C ALA A 41 -6.97 -11.74 9.94
N ARG A 42 -6.59 -10.79 10.80
CA ARG A 42 -5.34 -10.83 11.59
C ARG A 42 -5.23 -12.12 12.41
N ALA A 43 -6.32 -12.53 13.07
CA ALA A 43 -6.38 -13.76 13.87
C ALA A 43 -6.23 -15.07 13.06
N ARG A 44 -6.25 -15.01 11.73
CA ARG A 44 -6.09 -16.17 10.83
C ARG A 44 -4.74 -16.22 10.14
N SER A 45 -3.88 -15.22 10.36
CA SER A 45 -2.50 -15.23 9.89
C SER A 45 -1.54 -15.36 11.06
N ALA A 46 -0.57 -16.27 10.91
CA ALA A 46 0.58 -16.37 11.80
C ALA A 46 1.86 -15.86 11.11
N ASP A 47 1.76 -15.28 9.91
CA ASP A 47 2.91 -14.81 9.14
C ASP A 47 3.41 -13.44 9.67
N PRO A 48 4.63 -13.36 10.22
CA PRO A 48 5.20 -12.11 10.71
C PRO A 48 5.39 -11.07 9.61
N GLN A 49 5.58 -11.49 8.35
CA GLN A 49 5.75 -10.59 7.22
C GLN A 49 4.42 -9.88 6.90
N LEU A 50 3.30 -10.61 6.86
CA LEU A 50 1.98 -10.01 6.72
C LEU A 50 1.60 -9.15 7.92
N ALA A 51 1.84 -9.62 9.15
CA ALA A 51 1.56 -8.84 10.37
C ALA A 51 2.32 -7.50 10.38
N MET A 52 3.55 -7.49 9.87
CA MET A 52 4.28 -6.26 9.61
C MET A 52 3.58 -5.40 8.58
N ALA A 53 3.38 -5.91 7.37
CA ALA A 53 2.89 -5.13 6.24
C ALA A 53 1.52 -4.51 6.53
N GLU A 54 0.61 -5.25 7.16
CA GLU A 54 -0.75 -4.77 7.44
C GLU A 54 -0.80 -3.65 8.50
N SER A 55 0.14 -3.67 9.47
CA SER A 55 0.29 -2.62 10.49
C SER A 55 0.97 -1.34 9.98
N GLN A 56 1.55 -1.37 8.76
CA GLN A 56 2.12 -0.19 8.12
C GLN A 56 1.01 0.61 7.42
N PRO A 57 0.81 1.89 7.72
CA PRO A 57 -0.38 2.66 7.33
C PRO A 57 -0.34 3.16 5.88
N SER A 58 0.08 2.32 4.93
CA SER A 58 0.08 2.68 3.50
C SER A 58 -1.33 3.01 3.00
N GLY A 59 -1.52 4.24 2.49
CA GLY A 59 -2.82 4.77 2.07
C GLY A 59 -3.71 5.30 3.21
N VAL A 60 -3.30 5.13 4.46
CA VAL A 60 -4.01 5.64 5.63
C VAL A 60 -3.62 7.08 5.89
N ARG A 61 -4.60 7.89 6.30
CA ARG A 61 -4.41 9.32 6.59
C ARG A 61 -5.37 9.81 7.65
N LEU A 62 -4.93 10.80 8.42
CA LEU A 62 -5.86 11.64 9.17
C LEU A 62 -6.53 12.61 8.19
N ALA A 63 -7.83 12.79 8.29
CA ALA A 63 -8.61 13.72 7.48
C ALA A 63 -9.49 14.58 8.39
N LEU A 64 -9.15 15.86 8.49
CA LEU A 64 -9.81 16.80 9.40
C LEU A 64 -10.23 18.08 8.69
N ARG A 65 -11.37 18.65 9.07
CA ARG A 65 -11.80 19.98 8.69
C ARG A 65 -11.54 20.95 9.82
N THR A 66 -10.84 22.04 9.55
CA THR A 66 -10.43 23.00 10.60
C THR A 66 -10.10 24.38 10.04
N ARG A 67 -10.05 25.38 10.92
CA ARG A 67 -9.42 26.69 10.64
C ARG A 67 -7.98 26.80 11.17
N ALA A 68 -7.46 25.74 11.80
CA ALA A 68 -6.16 25.71 12.47
C ALA A 68 -5.02 26.17 11.57
N THR A 69 -4.17 27.08 12.05
CA THR A 69 -2.94 27.48 11.34
C THR A 69 -1.76 26.60 11.75
N VAL A 70 -1.91 25.86 12.85
CA VAL A 70 -0.95 24.92 13.39
C VAL A 70 -1.61 23.57 13.63
N VAL A 71 -0.98 22.51 13.13
CA VAL A 71 -1.36 21.12 13.40
C VAL A 71 -0.14 20.35 13.87
N GLU A 72 -0.24 19.75 15.05
CA GLU A 72 0.74 18.85 15.63
C GLU A 72 0.18 17.45 15.74
N LEU A 73 0.99 16.46 15.35
CA LEU A 73 0.66 15.05 15.48
C LEU A 73 1.79 14.34 16.20
N ASP A 74 1.51 13.82 17.39
CA ASP A 74 2.41 12.90 18.08
C ASP A 74 2.25 11.50 17.50
N THR A 75 3.35 10.93 17.05
CA THR A 75 3.40 9.56 16.53
C THR A 75 4.50 8.75 17.18
N LEU A 76 4.33 7.44 17.18
CA LEU A 76 5.34 6.49 17.57
C LEU A 76 5.61 5.55 16.39
N PRO A 77 6.52 5.92 15.47
CA PRO A 77 6.90 5.05 14.38
C PRO A 77 7.80 3.92 14.86
N THR A 78 7.67 2.74 14.28
CA THR A 78 8.61 1.62 14.43
C THR A 78 9.41 1.46 13.15
N ARG A 79 10.71 1.74 13.23
CA ARG A 79 11.64 1.67 12.12
C ARG A 79 12.27 0.30 12.03
N ARG A 80 12.52 -0.16 10.81
CA ARG A 80 13.19 -1.44 10.57
C ARG A 80 14.56 -1.23 9.96
N SER A 81 15.56 -1.81 10.60
CA SER A 81 16.92 -1.94 10.09
C SER A 81 17.24 -3.41 9.89
N TYR A 82 18.01 -3.70 8.85
CA TYR A 82 18.50 -5.05 8.58
C TYR A 82 20.02 -5.04 8.71
N LEU A 83 20.56 -5.90 9.58
CA LEU A 83 22.00 -6.00 9.75
C LEU A 83 22.63 -6.47 8.44
N GLY A 84 23.66 -5.75 7.97
CA GLY A 84 24.34 -6.04 6.71
C GLY A 84 23.66 -5.51 5.45
N ALA A 85 22.50 -4.83 5.57
CA ALA A 85 21.88 -4.13 4.45
C ALA A 85 21.97 -2.60 4.62
N PRO A 86 21.88 -1.83 3.53
CA PRO A 86 21.80 -0.37 3.61
C PRO A 86 20.62 0.11 4.48
N PRO A 87 20.76 1.25 5.16
CA PRO A 87 19.66 1.81 5.95
C PRO A 87 18.47 2.15 5.05
N ARG A 88 17.26 1.81 5.51
CA ARG A 88 16.04 2.20 4.82
C ARG A 88 15.77 3.70 5.02
N PRO A 89 15.18 4.39 4.04
CA PRO A 89 14.71 5.77 4.23
C PRO A 89 13.74 5.86 5.40
N ALA A 90 13.85 6.91 6.21
CA ALA A 90 12.88 7.20 7.25
C ALA A 90 11.50 7.45 6.66
N GLY A 91 10.47 7.06 7.41
CA GLY A 91 9.07 7.34 7.10
C GLY A 91 8.82 8.84 6.98
N ARG A 92 8.05 9.19 5.95
CA ARG A 92 7.62 10.56 5.66
C ARG A 92 6.12 10.68 5.89
N TYR A 93 5.71 11.89 6.24
CA TYR A 93 4.33 12.31 6.42
C TYR A 93 4.06 13.44 5.45
N ASP A 94 3.09 13.26 4.55
CA ASP A 94 2.72 14.30 3.59
C ASP A 94 1.49 15.04 4.12
N LEU A 95 1.54 16.38 4.05
CA LEU A 95 0.42 17.24 4.38
C LEU A 95 -0.25 17.72 3.10
N LEU A 96 -1.55 17.49 2.97
CA LEU A 96 -2.39 18.13 1.97
C LEU A 96 -3.35 19.13 2.62
N VAL A 97 -3.58 20.25 1.93
CA VAL A 97 -4.65 21.22 2.25
C VAL A 97 -5.57 21.30 1.03
N ASP A 98 -6.84 20.95 1.23
CA ASP A 98 -7.86 20.86 0.17
C ASP A 98 -7.38 20.03 -1.05
N GLY A 99 -6.69 18.91 -0.78
CA GLY A 99 -6.16 18.01 -1.80
C GLY A 99 -4.85 18.46 -2.46
N LEU A 100 -4.31 19.63 -2.09
CA LEU A 100 -3.05 20.15 -2.64
C LEU A 100 -1.89 19.96 -1.66
N PRO A 101 -0.68 19.59 -2.14
CA PRO A 101 0.52 19.50 -1.28
C PRO A 101 0.79 20.81 -0.54
N ALA A 102 0.91 20.72 0.79
CA ALA A 102 1.08 21.86 1.69
C ALA A 102 2.26 21.71 2.65
N GLY A 103 2.92 20.56 2.67
CA GLY A 103 4.10 20.33 3.49
C GLY A 103 4.48 18.86 3.58
N GLN A 104 5.64 18.60 4.18
CA GLN A 104 6.08 17.24 4.48
C GLN A 104 6.91 17.27 5.76
N ALA A 105 6.75 16.25 6.59
CA ALA A 105 7.58 16.05 7.76
C ALA A 105 8.22 14.66 7.73
N ALA A 106 9.36 14.52 8.39
CA ALA A 106 9.99 13.24 8.65
C ALA A 106 10.46 13.23 10.09
N VAL A 107 10.36 12.08 10.74
CA VAL A 107 10.92 11.92 12.07
C VAL A 107 12.44 11.81 11.92
N ALA A 108 13.24 12.65 12.58
CA ALA A 108 14.69 12.51 12.56
C ALA A 108 15.15 11.50 13.63
N THR A 109 14.64 11.68 14.85
CA THR A 109 15.01 10.93 16.06
C THR A 109 13.77 10.58 16.87
N GLY A 110 13.84 9.52 17.66
CA GLY A 110 12.69 8.98 18.40
C GLY A 110 11.95 7.90 17.61
N GLY A 111 10.87 7.38 18.20
CA GLY A 111 10.23 6.15 17.74
C GLY A 111 11.00 4.90 18.14
N ASP A 112 10.36 3.77 17.90
CA ASP A 112 10.91 2.45 18.15
C ASP A 112 11.80 2.00 16.99
N THR A 113 12.75 1.11 17.28
CA THR A 113 13.59 0.47 16.26
C THR A 113 13.52 -1.04 16.41
N LEU A 114 13.27 -1.73 15.31
CA LEU A 114 13.35 -3.17 15.18
C LEU A 114 14.53 -3.51 14.27
N THR A 115 15.59 -4.06 14.85
CA THR A 115 16.77 -4.52 14.11
C THR A 115 16.61 -6.00 13.82
N VAL A 116 16.71 -6.39 12.54
CA VAL A 116 16.61 -7.77 12.08
C VAL A 116 17.98 -8.22 11.61
N ASP A 117 18.52 -9.28 12.19
CA ASP A 117 19.70 -9.96 11.66
C ASP A 117 19.26 -10.98 10.60
N LEU A 118 19.56 -10.70 9.34
CA LEU A 118 19.20 -11.56 8.22
C LEU A 118 19.94 -12.91 8.24
N ALA A 119 21.09 -13.01 8.90
CA ALA A 119 21.87 -14.25 8.96
C ALA A 119 21.34 -15.21 10.03
N THR A 120 20.89 -14.69 11.17
CA THR A 120 20.40 -15.49 12.30
C THR A 120 18.88 -15.53 12.41
N GLY A 121 18.17 -14.63 11.72
CA GLY A 121 16.74 -14.42 11.85
C GLY A 121 16.32 -13.77 13.17
N THR A 122 17.27 -13.30 13.98
CA THR A 122 16.97 -12.70 15.28
C THR A 122 16.48 -11.26 15.13
N THR A 123 15.62 -10.85 16.05
CA THR A 123 15.04 -9.51 16.11
C THR A 123 15.33 -8.86 17.45
N GLU A 124 15.81 -7.62 17.41
CA GLU A 124 16.00 -6.78 18.60
C GLU A 124 15.07 -5.57 18.49
N HIS A 125 14.17 -5.41 19.46
CA HIS A 125 13.30 -4.24 19.56
C HIS A 125 13.82 -3.30 20.65
N ARG A 126 13.96 -2.02 20.28
CA ARG A 126 14.31 -0.93 21.18
C ARG A 126 13.20 0.11 21.17
N GLU A 127 12.63 0.36 22.32
CA GLU A 127 11.63 1.40 22.51
C GLU A 127 12.29 2.79 22.52
N GLY A 128 11.62 3.76 21.90
CA GLY A 128 12.02 5.17 21.93
C GLY A 128 10.83 6.09 22.22
N PRO A 129 11.05 7.39 22.50
CA PRO A 129 9.97 8.32 22.82
C PRO A 129 9.08 8.58 21.59
N ALA A 130 7.82 8.94 21.85
CA ALA A 130 6.95 9.48 20.81
C ALA A 130 7.51 10.80 20.24
N VAL A 131 7.16 11.11 19.00
CA VAL A 131 7.69 12.25 18.25
C VAL A 131 6.57 13.15 17.80
N THR A 132 6.73 14.45 18.04
CA THR A 132 5.80 15.48 17.55
C THR A 132 6.19 15.94 16.15
N LEU A 133 5.30 15.70 15.20
CA LEU A 133 5.31 16.37 13.89
C LEU A 133 4.58 17.69 14.03
N ARG A 134 5.11 18.77 13.45
CA ARG A 134 4.48 20.09 13.49
C ARG A 134 4.39 20.68 12.08
N PHE A 135 3.17 21.02 11.68
CA PHE A 135 2.86 21.81 10.50
C PHE A 135 2.34 23.16 10.96
N ALA A 136 2.94 24.24 10.46
CA ALA A 136 2.60 25.62 10.82
C ALA A 136 2.33 26.45 9.57
N ASP A 137 1.97 27.72 9.76
CA ASP A 137 1.71 28.68 8.69
C ASP A 137 0.62 28.23 7.70
N LEU A 138 -0.34 27.41 8.17
CA LEU A 138 -1.45 26.95 7.36
C LEU A 138 -2.51 28.06 7.19
N PRO A 139 -3.25 28.11 6.07
CA PRO A 139 -4.22 29.17 5.82
C PRO A 139 -5.30 29.30 6.92
N ALA A 140 -5.49 30.49 7.49
CA ALA A 140 -6.45 30.77 8.57
C ALA A 140 -7.93 30.83 8.10
N ARG A 141 -8.36 29.86 7.29
CA ARG A 141 -9.73 29.68 6.78
C ARG A 141 -10.20 28.24 7.02
N PRO A 142 -11.52 27.98 6.94
CA PRO A 142 -12.01 26.60 6.84
C PRO A 142 -11.33 25.90 5.66
N LYS A 143 -10.76 24.74 5.93
CA LYS A 143 -10.03 23.90 4.97
C LYS A 143 -10.09 22.45 5.43
N ASP A 144 -9.94 21.55 4.47
CA ASP A 144 -9.70 20.14 4.76
C ASP A 144 -8.18 19.91 4.79
N VAL A 145 -7.71 19.24 5.84
CA VAL A 145 -6.30 18.90 6.04
C VAL A 145 -6.21 17.38 6.04
N GLU A 146 -5.30 16.84 5.23
CA GLU A 146 -4.95 15.43 5.25
C GLU A 146 -3.49 15.25 5.67
N ILE A 147 -3.23 14.35 6.62
CA ILE A 147 -1.88 13.92 6.99
C ILE A 147 -1.75 12.45 6.58
N TRP A 148 -1.06 12.21 5.46
CA TRP A 148 -0.81 10.87 4.95
C TRP A 148 0.33 10.21 5.73
N LEU A 149 0.07 9.02 6.23
CA LEU A 149 0.98 8.28 7.12
C LEU A 149 2.03 7.48 6.32
N PRO A 150 3.21 7.18 6.90
CA PRO A 150 4.29 6.49 6.20
C PRO A 150 3.90 5.08 5.75
N HIS A 151 4.15 4.75 4.50
CA HIS A 151 3.83 3.43 3.93
C HIS A 151 4.83 2.32 4.33
N ASN A 152 5.95 2.69 4.96
CA ASN A 152 7.12 1.84 5.20
C ASN A 152 7.46 1.66 6.70
N GLU A 153 6.71 2.26 7.61
CA GLU A 153 6.92 2.20 9.06
C GLU A 153 5.58 1.95 9.76
N THR A 154 5.53 0.98 10.70
CA THR A 154 4.36 0.84 11.59
C THR A 154 4.27 2.12 12.41
N THR A 155 3.10 2.75 12.52
CA THR A 155 2.97 4.06 13.18
C THR A 155 1.78 4.09 14.10
N GLU A 156 2.02 4.20 15.40
CA GLU A 156 0.96 4.49 16.37
C GLU A 156 0.71 6.00 16.44
N LEU A 157 -0.56 6.37 16.58
CA LEU A 157 -1.03 7.74 16.76
C LEU A 157 -1.23 8.01 18.25
N VAL A 158 -0.58 9.04 18.79
CA VAL A 158 -0.56 9.31 20.23
C VAL A 158 -1.48 10.47 20.59
N ALA A 159 -1.31 11.62 19.93
CA ALA A 159 -2.11 12.82 20.20
C ALA A 159 -2.17 13.73 18.96
N LEU A 160 -3.34 14.35 18.74
CA LEU A 160 -3.53 15.42 17.77
C LEU A 160 -3.71 16.73 18.52
N ARG A 161 -2.94 17.76 18.15
CA ARG A 161 -3.03 19.10 18.73
C ARG A 161 -3.18 20.16 17.65
N THR A 162 -4.11 21.09 17.83
CA THR A 162 -4.38 22.17 16.87
C THR A 162 -4.68 23.48 17.58
N ASP A 163 -4.40 24.61 16.94
CA ASP A 163 -4.74 25.95 17.47
C ASP A 163 -6.19 26.38 17.16
N ALA A 164 -6.98 25.51 16.54
CA ALA A 164 -8.43 25.66 16.36
C ALA A 164 -9.12 24.29 16.43
N PRO A 165 -10.44 24.23 16.71
CA PRO A 165 -11.19 22.97 16.73
C PRO A 165 -11.09 22.19 15.40
N VAL A 166 -11.23 20.87 15.50
CA VAL A 166 -11.23 19.95 14.35
C VAL A 166 -12.55 19.19 14.30
N GLU A 167 -13.01 18.94 13.09
CA GLU A 167 -14.18 18.13 12.78
C GLU A 167 -13.79 17.07 11.75
N PRO A 168 -14.48 15.92 11.68
CA PRO A 168 -14.31 14.98 10.58
C PRO A 168 -14.58 15.67 9.23
N VAL A 169 -13.81 15.31 8.20
CA VAL A 169 -14.11 15.77 6.84
C VAL A 169 -15.47 15.20 6.42
N PRO A 170 -16.42 16.05 5.96
CA PRO A 170 -17.74 15.59 5.55
C PRO A 170 -17.62 14.63 4.37
N ASP A 171 -18.48 13.61 4.33
CA ASP A 171 -18.61 12.76 3.17
C ASP A 171 -19.14 13.60 1.99
N ARG A 172 -18.40 13.58 0.88
CA ARG A 172 -18.74 14.29 -0.37
C ARG A 172 -19.14 13.33 -1.49
N GLY A 173 -19.42 12.06 -1.16
CA GLY A 173 -19.85 11.05 -2.11
C GLY A 173 -18.74 10.54 -3.02
N ARG A 174 -17.46 10.71 -2.64
CA ARG A 174 -16.35 10.14 -3.41
C ARG A 174 -16.44 8.62 -3.35
N LYS A 175 -16.34 7.99 -4.52
CA LYS A 175 -16.35 6.53 -4.66
C LYS A 175 -15.17 5.92 -3.90
N VAL A 176 -15.42 4.86 -3.14
CA VAL A 176 -14.38 4.12 -2.41
C VAL A 176 -13.75 3.09 -3.34
N TRP A 177 -12.45 3.22 -3.56
CA TRP A 177 -11.64 2.26 -4.28
C TRP A 177 -10.84 1.38 -3.30
N LEU A 178 -11.21 0.11 -3.25
CA LEU A 178 -10.52 -0.94 -2.50
C LEU A 178 -9.51 -1.65 -3.40
N HIS A 179 -8.22 -1.51 -3.09
CA HIS A 179 -7.15 -2.11 -3.86
C HIS A 179 -6.41 -3.17 -3.05
N HIS A 180 -6.17 -4.36 -3.60
CA HIS A 180 -5.25 -5.34 -3.04
C HIS A 180 -4.07 -5.60 -3.99
N GLY A 181 -2.87 -5.79 -3.43
CA GLY A 181 -1.66 -6.09 -4.19
C GLY A 181 -0.44 -6.36 -3.30
N SER A 182 0.74 -6.30 -3.92
CA SER A 182 2.02 -6.67 -3.29
C SER A 182 2.76 -5.49 -2.65
N SER A 183 4.06 -5.65 -2.39
CA SER A 183 5.01 -4.60 -2.00
C SER A 183 4.98 -3.37 -2.92
N ILE A 184 4.74 -3.59 -4.20
CA ILE A 184 4.60 -2.53 -5.20
C ILE A 184 3.35 -1.69 -4.93
N SER A 185 2.22 -2.33 -4.61
CA SER A 185 0.99 -1.62 -4.21
C SER A 185 1.09 -1.00 -2.83
N GLN A 186 1.88 -1.59 -1.93
CA GLN A 186 2.18 -0.97 -0.64
C GLN A 186 2.96 0.34 -0.80
N GLY A 187 3.77 0.48 -1.86
CA GLY A 187 4.58 1.67 -2.12
C GLY A 187 6.07 1.50 -1.87
N SER A 188 6.60 0.27 -1.92
CA SER A 188 8.04 0.04 -1.76
C SER A 188 8.84 0.88 -2.75
N ASP A 189 9.76 1.67 -2.24
CA ASP A 189 10.64 2.59 -2.98
C ASP A 189 9.93 3.79 -3.65
N ALA A 190 8.67 4.05 -3.29
CA ALA A 190 8.04 5.34 -3.55
C ALA A 190 8.70 6.48 -2.75
N ALA A 191 8.69 7.70 -3.30
CA ALA A 191 9.34 8.85 -2.66
C ALA A 191 8.64 9.29 -1.36
N SER A 192 7.31 9.17 -1.29
CA SER A 192 6.48 9.62 -0.18
C SER A 192 5.09 8.93 -0.18
N PRO A 193 4.32 8.98 0.93
CA PRO A 193 2.99 8.37 1.01
C PRO A 193 2.01 8.73 -0.12
N THR A 194 1.93 10.01 -0.52
CA THR A 194 1.00 10.48 -1.57
C THR A 194 1.46 10.11 -2.98
N THR A 195 2.72 9.70 -3.13
CA THR A 195 3.33 9.31 -4.42
C THR A 195 3.39 7.80 -4.64
N THR A 196 2.94 6.99 -3.68
CA THR A 196 2.70 5.57 -3.95
C THR A 196 1.73 5.46 -5.12
N TRP A 197 1.94 4.48 -6.02
CA TRP A 197 1.16 4.47 -7.27
C TRP A 197 -0.36 4.40 -7.02
N PRO A 198 -0.89 3.68 -6.00
CA PRO A 198 -2.32 3.71 -5.73
C PRO A 198 -2.79 5.05 -5.16
N ALA A 199 -2.01 5.71 -4.30
CA ALA A 199 -2.36 7.02 -3.75
C ALA A 199 -2.41 8.09 -4.86
N LEU A 200 -1.39 8.10 -5.73
CA LEU A 200 -1.35 9.00 -6.89
C LEU A 200 -2.53 8.73 -7.84
N ALA A 201 -2.79 7.46 -8.17
CA ALA A 201 -3.92 7.11 -9.03
C ALA A 201 -5.27 7.51 -8.42
N ALA A 202 -5.46 7.31 -7.11
CA ALA A 202 -6.67 7.70 -6.40
C ALA A 202 -6.87 9.22 -6.39
N SER A 203 -5.79 9.98 -6.21
CA SER A 203 -5.82 11.44 -6.30
C SER A 203 -6.21 11.92 -7.69
N LEU A 204 -5.64 11.33 -8.75
CA LEU A 204 -5.94 11.68 -10.14
C LEU A 204 -7.36 11.26 -10.55
N GLY A 205 -7.83 10.11 -10.04
CA GLY A 205 -9.17 9.57 -10.32
C GLY A 205 -10.27 10.13 -9.43
N GLY A 206 -9.96 10.96 -8.43
CA GLY A 206 -10.97 11.53 -7.53
C GLY A 206 -11.65 10.53 -6.59
N VAL A 207 -11.03 9.36 -6.30
CA VAL A 207 -11.61 8.27 -5.50
C VAL A 207 -10.96 8.15 -4.11
N GLU A 208 -11.69 7.61 -3.14
CA GLU A 208 -11.20 7.36 -1.78
C GLU A 208 -10.48 6.01 -1.71
N LEU A 209 -9.16 6.02 -1.47
CA LEU A 209 -8.36 4.80 -1.44
C LEU A 209 -8.47 4.07 -0.09
N ILE A 210 -8.74 2.76 -0.16
CA ILE A 210 -8.40 1.76 0.85
C ILE A 210 -7.34 0.84 0.23
N ASN A 211 -6.11 0.92 0.73
CA ASN A 211 -4.98 0.18 0.17
C ASN A 211 -4.66 -1.06 1.01
N LEU A 212 -4.99 -2.24 0.49
CA LEU A 212 -4.61 -3.55 1.01
C LEU A 212 -3.39 -4.12 0.28
N GLY A 213 -2.49 -3.27 -0.20
CA GLY A 213 -1.18 -3.67 -0.71
C GLY A 213 -0.27 -4.13 0.43
N PHE A 214 0.14 -5.41 0.44
CA PHE A 214 0.97 -6.00 1.50
C PHE A 214 2.28 -6.54 0.93
N GLY A 215 3.40 -6.03 1.44
CA GLY A 215 4.73 -6.44 1.04
C GLY A 215 4.96 -7.92 1.33
N GLY A 216 5.13 -8.72 0.27
CA GLY A 216 5.29 -10.17 0.38
C GLY A 216 3.98 -10.94 0.63
N GLY A 217 2.87 -10.25 0.95
CA GLY A 217 1.63 -10.85 1.42
C GLY A 217 0.51 -10.97 0.37
N ALA A 218 0.78 -10.71 -0.91
CA ALA A 218 -0.21 -10.87 -1.99
C ALA A 218 -0.29 -12.34 -2.46
N LEU A 219 -0.71 -13.23 -1.56
CA LEU A 219 -0.59 -14.69 -1.74
C LEU A 219 -1.91 -15.42 -2.04
N LEU A 220 -2.97 -14.68 -2.38
CA LEU A 220 -4.34 -15.19 -2.53
C LEU A 220 -4.93 -15.77 -1.24
N ASP A 221 -4.56 -15.18 -0.09
CA ASP A 221 -5.04 -15.62 1.21
C ASP A 221 -6.57 -15.52 1.33
N PRO A 222 -7.26 -16.61 1.72
CA PRO A 222 -8.73 -16.59 1.87
C PRO A 222 -9.22 -15.60 2.93
N PHE A 223 -8.42 -15.31 3.97
CA PHE A 223 -8.81 -14.32 4.97
C PHE A 223 -8.73 -12.89 4.42
N THR A 224 -7.83 -12.62 3.47
CA THR A 224 -7.76 -11.32 2.77
C THR A 224 -8.94 -11.18 1.82
N ALA A 225 -9.31 -12.23 1.08
CA ALA A 225 -10.51 -12.23 0.25
C ALA A 225 -11.78 -11.94 1.06
N ARG A 226 -11.92 -12.55 2.26
CA ARG A 226 -13.03 -12.27 3.18
C ARG A 226 -13.00 -10.84 3.73
N ALA A 227 -11.81 -10.31 4.06
CA ALA A 227 -11.70 -8.91 4.45
C ALA A 227 -12.18 -7.99 3.33
N MET A 228 -11.82 -8.27 2.07
CA MET A 228 -12.29 -7.49 0.92
C MET A 228 -13.79 -7.63 0.69
N ARG A 229 -14.34 -8.84 0.82
CA ARG A 229 -15.78 -9.12 0.77
C ARG A 229 -16.56 -8.26 1.76
N ASP A 230 -16.07 -8.16 2.99
CA ASP A 230 -16.78 -7.48 4.08
C ASP A 230 -16.49 -5.97 4.15
N THR A 231 -15.50 -5.49 3.39
CA THR A 231 -15.16 -4.05 3.33
C THR A 231 -16.03 -3.34 2.29
N PRO A 232 -16.78 -2.30 2.67
CA PRO A 232 -17.55 -1.49 1.72
C PRO A 232 -16.65 -0.86 0.65
N ALA A 233 -17.01 -1.03 -0.61
CA ALA A 233 -16.26 -0.49 -1.75
C ALA A 233 -17.18 -0.27 -2.95
N ASP A 234 -16.97 0.83 -3.67
CA ASP A 234 -17.64 1.11 -4.94
C ASP A 234 -16.85 0.56 -6.14
N LEU A 235 -15.53 0.42 -5.98
CA LEU A 235 -14.59 -0.02 -7.01
C LEU A 235 -13.60 -0.97 -6.36
N ILE A 236 -13.30 -2.10 -7.00
CA ILE A 236 -12.35 -3.08 -6.46
C ILE A 236 -11.29 -3.41 -7.50
N SER A 237 -10.02 -3.44 -7.09
CA SER A 237 -8.98 -4.05 -7.91
C SER A 237 -8.08 -5.00 -7.13
N VAL A 238 -7.70 -6.10 -7.78
CA VAL A 238 -6.84 -7.15 -7.21
C VAL A 238 -5.66 -7.37 -8.13
N LYS A 239 -4.45 -7.02 -7.67
CA LYS A 239 -3.21 -7.22 -8.41
C LYS A 239 -2.53 -8.51 -7.94
N ILE A 240 -2.44 -9.49 -8.83
CA ILE A 240 -2.02 -10.87 -8.49
C ILE A 240 -0.74 -11.20 -9.27
N GLY A 241 0.27 -11.80 -8.62
CA GLY A 241 1.34 -12.46 -9.35
C GLY A 241 2.69 -12.48 -8.64
N ILE A 242 3.33 -11.31 -8.48
CA ILE A 242 4.76 -11.24 -8.13
C ILE A 242 5.09 -12.00 -6.83
N ASN A 243 4.27 -11.92 -5.78
CA ASN A 243 4.56 -12.64 -4.53
C ASN A 243 4.36 -14.16 -4.65
N LEU A 244 3.46 -14.62 -5.52
CA LEU A 244 3.29 -16.06 -5.79
C LEU A 244 4.55 -16.66 -6.43
N VAL A 245 5.19 -15.91 -7.35
CA VAL A 245 6.46 -16.32 -7.97
C VAL A 245 7.61 -16.19 -6.98
N ASN A 246 7.74 -15.04 -6.30
CA ASN A 246 8.84 -14.80 -5.35
C ASN A 246 8.94 -15.90 -4.28
N ALA A 247 7.82 -16.43 -3.81
CA ALA A 247 7.77 -17.45 -2.77
C ALA A 247 7.85 -18.89 -3.30
N ASP A 248 7.86 -19.11 -4.63
CA ASP A 248 7.60 -20.42 -5.25
C ASP A 248 6.35 -21.12 -4.66
N LEU A 249 5.30 -20.34 -4.37
CA LEU A 249 4.26 -20.73 -3.42
C LEU A 249 3.43 -21.93 -3.90
N MET A 250 3.15 -21.98 -5.21
CA MET A 250 2.26 -22.97 -5.78
C MET A 250 2.62 -23.29 -7.23
N ARG A 251 1.92 -24.27 -7.79
CA ARG A 251 2.02 -24.67 -9.20
C ARG A 251 0.83 -24.15 -9.99
N LEU A 252 0.97 -24.04 -11.31
CA LEU A 252 -0.07 -23.56 -12.23
C LEU A 252 -1.43 -24.24 -12.02
N ARG A 253 -1.42 -25.54 -11.74
CA ARG A 253 -2.63 -26.32 -11.44
C ARG A 253 -3.43 -25.78 -10.25
N ALA A 254 -2.77 -25.26 -9.22
CA ALA A 254 -3.41 -24.71 -8.03
C ALA A 254 -3.81 -23.24 -8.21
N LEU A 255 -3.09 -22.50 -9.07
CA LEU A 255 -3.33 -21.07 -9.31
C LEU A 255 -4.76 -20.79 -9.80
N GLY A 256 -5.21 -21.48 -10.85
CA GLY A 256 -6.53 -21.26 -11.43
C GLY A 256 -7.66 -21.37 -10.39
N PRO A 257 -7.81 -22.50 -9.68
CA PRO A 257 -8.81 -22.66 -8.62
C PRO A 257 -8.67 -21.63 -7.48
N ALA A 258 -7.44 -21.28 -7.07
CA ALA A 258 -7.22 -20.27 -6.03
C ALA A 258 -7.71 -18.88 -6.46
N VAL A 259 -7.44 -18.48 -7.70
CA VAL A 259 -7.96 -17.22 -8.27
C VAL A 259 -9.48 -17.25 -8.36
N HIS A 260 -10.08 -18.35 -8.82
CA HIS A 260 -11.54 -18.49 -8.83
C HIS A 260 -12.14 -18.31 -7.43
N GLY A 261 -11.63 -19.03 -6.42
CA GLY A 261 -12.14 -18.92 -5.05
C GLY A 261 -11.94 -17.53 -4.43
N PHE A 262 -10.84 -16.85 -4.74
CA PHE A 262 -10.60 -15.47 -4.29
C PHE A 262 -11.63 -14.51 -4.89
N LEU A 263 -11.90 -14.60 -6.20
CA LEU A 263 -12.88 -13.78 -6.89
C LEU A 263 -14.32 -14.11 -6.45
N ASP A 264 -14.65 -15.39 -6.24
CA ASP A 264 -15.96 -15.82 -5.74
C ASP A 264 -16.22 -15.23 -4.35
N THR A 265 -15.23 -15.32 -3.46
CA THR A 265 -15.34 -14.75 -2.11
C THR A 265 -15.59 -13.25 -2.15
N ILE A 266 -14.95 -12.50 -3.06
CA ILE A 266 -15.24 -11.06 -3.22
C ILE A 266 -16.67 -10.87 -3.73
N ARG A 267 -17.10 -11.65 -4.73
CA ARG A 267 -18.44 -11.56 -5.32
C ARG A 267 -19.57 -11.89 -4.35
N ASP A 268 -19.33 -12.73 -3.34
CA ASP A 268 -20.30 -12.99 -2.28
C ASP A 268 -20.71 -11.72 -1.51
N GLY A 269 -19.81 -10.72 -1.42
CA GLY A 269 -20.07 -9.43 -0.77
C GLY A 269 -20.32 -8.29 -1.77
N HIS A 270 -19.82 -8.44 -3.00
CA HIS A 270 -19.84 -7.42 -4.05
C HIS A 270 -20.38 -7.96 -5.38
N PRO A 271 -21.68 -8.31 -5.47
CA PRO A 271 -22.21 -9.04 -6.63
C PRO A 271 -22.08 -8.29 -7.97
N THR A 272 -22.16 -6.97 -7.94
CA THR A 272 -22.16 -6.11 -9.15
C THR A 272 -21.10 -5.02 -9.16
N THR A 273 -20.34 -4.84 -8.07
CA THR A 273 -19.28 -3.83 -7.97
C THR A 273 -18.24 -4.05 -9.08
N PRO A 274 -17.78 -3.03 -9.81
CA PRO A 274 -16.69 -3.19 -10.76
C PRO A 274 -15.45 -3.82 -10.10
N LEU A 275 -15.01 -4.96 -10.66
CA LEU A 275 -13.88 -5.73 -10.15
C LEU A 275 -12.82 -5.86 -11.25
N LEU A 276 -11.67 -5.24 -11.03
CA LEU A 276 -10.55 -5.25 -11.96
C LEU A 276 -9.44 -6.18 -11.45
N VAL A 277 -9.18 -7.25 -12.19
CA VAL A 277 -7.97 -8.06 -12.02
C VAL A 277 -6.82 -7.37 -12.74
N VAL A 278 -5.73 -7.11 -12.04
CA VAL A 278 -4.51 -6.55 -12.62
C VAL A 278 -3.45 -7.65 -12.63
N SER A 279 -2.96 -8.00 -13.83
CA SER A 279 -1.89 -8.98 -13.97
C SER A 279 -0.55 -8.39 -13.49
N PRO A 280 0.51 -9.21 -13.25
CA PRO A 280 1.77 -8.67 -12.76
C PRO A 280 2.42 -7.72 -13.78
N LEU A 281 3.12 -6.72 -13.26
CA LEU A 281 3.98 -5.84 -14.07
C LEU A 281 5.15 -6.66 -14.65
N TYR A 282 5.82 -6.09 -15.65
CA TYR A 282 7.08 -6.65 -16.13
C TYR A 282 8.16 -6.62 -15.03
N CYS A 283 8.84 -7.74 -14.81
CA CYS A 283 9.97 -7.84 -13.90
C CYS A 283 10.95 -8.88 -14.46
N PRO A 284 12.11 -8.45 -15.01
CA PRO A 284 12.97 -9.32 -15.82
C PRO A 284 13.35 -10.63 -15.15
N ILE A 285 13.66 -10.59 -13.84
CA ILE A 285 14.13 -11.77 -13.11
C ILE A 285 13.06 -12.87 -13.04
N HIS A 286 11.78 -12.56 -13.27
CA HIS A 286 10.67 -13.51 -13.14
C HIS A 286 9.81 -13.68 -14.39
N GLU A 287 10.15 -13.07 -15.53
CA GLU A 287 9.39 -13.24 -16.77
C GLU A 287 9.32 -14.71 -17.20
N ASP A 288 10.48 -15.38 -17.22
CA ASP A 288 10.64 -16.78 -17.63
C ASP A 288 11.38 -17.66 -16.62
N THR A 289 11.82 -17.09 -15.49
CA THR A 289 12.50 -17.83 -14.42
C THR A 289 11.59 -17.90 -13.18
N PRO A 290 11.25 -19.11 -12.70
CA PRO A 290 10.46 -19.23 -11.49
C PRO A 290 11.25 -18.80 -10.24
N GLY A 291 10.54 -18.61 -9.14
CA GLY A 291 11.18 -18.38 -7.85
C GLY A 291 11.83 -19.64 -7.25
N PRO A 292 12.34 -19.52 -6.01
CA PRO A 292 12.16 -18.36 -5.13
C PRO A 292 13.03 -17.17 -5.51
N ALA A 293 12.59 -15.98 -5.10
CA ALA A 293 13.41 -14.77 -5.10
C ALA A 293 14.35 -14.80 -3.89
N ALA A 294 15.60 -14.39 -4.08
CA ALA A 294 16.60 -14.30 -3.02
C ALA A 294 17.38 -12.99 -3.13
N PHE A 295 18.05 -12.60 -2.05
CA PHE A 295 19.06 -11.55 -2.12
C PHE A 295 20.21 -11.98 -3.04
N ASP A 296 20.69 -11.04 -3.84
CA ASP A 296 21.97 -11.16 -4.52
C ASP A 296 23.07 -10.92 -3.49
N LEU A 297 23.67 -11.99 -2.98
CA LEU A 297 24.72 -11.93 -1.95
C LEU A 297 25.98 -11.21 -2.44
N GLY A 298 26.27 -11.26 -3.75
CA GLY A 298 27.40 -10.54 -4.35
C GLY A 298 27.15 -9.04 -4.31
N ALA A 299 25.96 -8.60 -4.76
CA ALA A 299 25.56 -7.20 -4.66
C ALA A 299 25.51 -6.71 -3.21
N LEU A 300 24.99 -7.54 -2.29
CA LEU A 300 24.87 -7.21 -0.88
C LEU A 300 26.25 -7.01 -0.22
N ALA A 301 27.24 -7.85 -0.57
CA ALA A 301 28.62 -7.70 -0.12
C ALA A 301 29.26 -6.37 -0.57
N GLU A 302 28.77 -5.79 -1.67
CA GLU A 302 29.15 -4.46 -2.18
C GLU A 302 28.27 -3.32 -1.62
N GLY A 303 27.39 -3.63 -0.65
CA GLY A 303 26.47 -2.65 -0.07
C GLY A 303 25.30 -2.26 -0.98
N ARG A 304 24.97 -3.08 -1.99
CA ARG A 304 23.85 -2.85 -2.91
C ARG A 304 22.74 -3.86 -2.65
N LEU A 305 21.52 -3.36 -2.40
CA LEU A 305 20.35 -4.23 -2.27
C LEU A 305 19.86 -4.62 -3.67
N ARG A 306 19.93 -5.91 -4.00
CA ARG A 306 19.39 -6.48 -5.25
C ARG A 306 18.78 -7.85 -5.00
N PHE A 307 17.84 -8.21 -5.86
CA PHE A 307 17.18 -9.51 -5.87
C PHE A 307 17.52 -10.29 -7.13
N GLN A 308 17.45 -11.61 -7.02
CA GLN A 308 17.58 -12.54 -8.14
C GLN A 308 16.56 -13.67 -8.00
N ALA A 309 16.12 -14.22 -9.12
CA ALA A 309 15.39 -15.49 -9.15
C ALA A 309 16.39 -16.64 -9.09
N THR A 310 16.07 -17.68 -8.31
CA THR A 310 16.96 -18.83 -8.09
C THR A 310 16.40 -20.14 -8.64
N GLY A 311 15.19 -20.12 -9.20
CA GLY A 311 14.58 -21.29 -9.81
C GLY A 311 15.18 -21.64 -11.18
N ASP A 312 14.93 -22.87 -11.64
CA ASP A 312 15.33 -23.32 -12.97
C ASP A 312 14.21 -23.04 -13.99
N PRO A 313 14.47 -22.27 -15.07
CA PRO A 313 13.50 -22.02 -16.15
C PRO A 313 12.87 -23.29 -16.74
N ALA A 314 13.60 -24.42 -16.77
CA ALA A 314 13.09 -25.69 -17.29
C ALA A 314 11.92 -26.23 -16.46
N GLU A 315 11.83 -25.88 -15.18
CA GLU A 315 10.77 -26.34 -14.28
C GLU A 315 9.40 -25.68 -14.56
N ARG A 316 9.34 -24.70 -15.47
CA ARG A 316 8.06 -24.20 -16.02
C ARG A 316 7.24 -25.34 -16.63
N ALA A 317 7.88 -26.31 -17.27
CA ALA A 317 7.20 -27.49 -17.83
C ALA A 317 6.53 -28.36 -16.75
N ALA A 318 7.05 -28.34 -15.52
CA ALA A 318 6.44 -28.99 -14.36
C ALA A 318 5.39 -28.11 -13.64
N GLY A 319 5.04 -26.95 -14.21
CA GLY A 319 4.04 -26.05 -13.71
C GLY A 319 4.54 -25.07 -12.63
N LYS A 320 5.85 -24.86 -12.49
CA LYS A 320 6.34 -23.71 -11.71
C LYS A 320 5.88 -22.41 -12.34
N LEU A 321 5.58 -21.42 -11.50
CA LEU A 321 5.02 -20.14 -11.95
C LEU A 321 6.13 -19.18 -12.37
N THR A 322 5.91 -18.54 -13.52
CA THR A 322 6.61 -17.32 -13.96
C THR A 322 5.57 -16.21 -14.14
N LEU A 323 6.00 -14.96 -14.29
CA LEU A 323 5.04 -13.86 -14.52
C LEU A 323 4.30 -14.03 -15.85
N THR A 324 4.96 -14.57 -16.87
CA THR A 324 4.30 -14.92 -18.14
C THR A 324 3.20 -15.97 -17.94
N ALA A 325 3.50 -17.07 -17.24
CA ALA A 325 2.49 -18.11 -16.97
C ALA A 325 1.31 -17.57 -16.13
N ILE A 326 1.57 -16.69 -15.16
CA ILE A 326 0.51 -16.06 -14.37
C ILE A 326 -0.34 -15.12 -15.23
N ARG A 327 0.26 -14.29 -16.09
CA ARG A 327 -0.48 -13.41 -17.01
C ARG A 327 -1.42 -14.21 -17.91
N GLU A 328 -0.93 -15.30 -18.48
CA GLU A 328 -1.71 -16.22 -19.33
C GLU A 328 -2.91 -16.82 -18.56
N GLU A 329 -2.67 -17.31 -17.34
CA GLU A 329 -3.72 -17.94 -16.54
C GLU A 329 -4.77 -16.93 -16.04
N LEU A 330 -4.35 -15.74 -15.58
CA LEU A 330 -5.29 -14.67 -15.19
C LEU A 330 -6.15 -14.25 -16.39
N ALA A 331 -5.56 -14.10 -17.57
CA ALA A 331 -6.31 -13.79 -18.79
C ALA A 331 -7.31 -14.89 -19.15
N ARG A 332 -6.93 -16.17 -18.98
CA ARG A 332 -7.82 -17.31 -19.20
C ARG A 332 -9.00 -17.30 -18.21
N VAL A 333 -8.73 -17.12 -16.92
CA VAL A 333 -9.74 -17.09 -15.84
C VAL A 333 -10.72 -15.95 -16.06
N VAL A 334 -10.23 -14.72 -16.28
CA VAL A 334 -11.12 -13.57 -16.49
C VAL A 334 -11.95 -13.74 -17.75
N ARG A 335 -11.35 -14.12 -18.89
CA ARG A 335 -12.10 -14.37 -20.14
C ARG A 335 -13.21 -15.42 -19.96
N GLN A 336 -12.94 -16.49 -19.22
CA GLN A 336 -13.94 -17.52 -18.93
C GLN A 336 -15.10 -16.95 -18.11
N ARG A 337 -14.80 -16.14 -17.08
CA ARG A 337 -15.79 -15.60 -16.15
C ARG A 337 -16.58 -14.42 -16.72
N SER A 338 -15.97 -13.59 -17.57
CA SER A 338 -16.62 -12.38 -18.13
C SER A 338 -17.84 -12.70 -19.01
N ALA A 339 -18.04 -13.97 -19.41
CA ALA A 339 -19.27 -14.41 -20.07
C ALA A 339 -20.50 -14.38 -19.13
N GLU A 340 -20.29 -14.52 -17.83
CA GLU A 340 -21.33 -14.57 -16.78
C GLU A 340 -21.27 -13.35 -15.84
N ASP A 341 -20.11 -12.68 -15.76
CA ASP A 341 -19.88 -11.51 -14.92
C ASP A 341 -19.47 -10.30 -15.79
N PRO A 342 -20.43 -9.42 -16.18
CA PRO A 342 -20.14 -8.25 -17.00
C PRO A 342 -19.38 -7.15 -16.24
N HIS A 343 -19.15 -7.31 -14.93
CA HIS A 343 -18.46 -6.36 -14.08
C HIS A 343 -17.03 -6.81 -13.74
N LEU A 344 -16.56 -7.92 -14.31
CA LEU A 344 -15.19 -8.43 -14.15
C LEU A 344 -14.33 -8.05 -15.34
N TRP A 345 -13.23 -7.37 -15.05
CA TRP A 345 -12.29 -6.84 -16.04
C TRP A 345 -10.88 -7.35 -15.80
N LEU A 346 -10.06 -7.37 -16.86
CA LEU A 346 -8.63 -7.61 -16.79
C LEU A 346 -7.89 -6.36 -17.30
N LEU A 347 -6.88 -5.92 -16.55
CA LEU A 347 -5.85 -5.00 -17.03
C LEU A 347 -4.52 -5.77 -17.08
N ASP A 348 -3.88 -5.78 -18.25
CA ASP A 348 -2.53 -6.32 -18.37
C ASP A 348 -1.55 -5.37 -17.67
N GLY A 349 -0.87 -5.84 -16.63
CA GLY A 349 0.08 -5.06 -15.85
C GLY A 349 1.23 -4.49 -16.70
N ARG A 350 1.52 -5.07 -17.87
CA ARG A 350 2.51 -4.54 -18.80
C ARG A 350 2.09 -3.22 -19.46
N GLU A 351 0.80 -2.89 -19.48
CA GLU A 351 0.33 -1.57 -19.91
C GLU A 351 0.66 -0.49 -18.88
N LEU A 352 0.81 -0.87 -17.60
CA LEU A 352 1.25 0.04 -16.55
C LEU A 352 2.78 0.16 -16.51
N TYR A 353 3.49 -0.96 -16.63
CA TYR A 353 4.94 -1.02 -16.70
C TYR A 353 5.38 -2.29 -17.45
N GLY A 354 5.87 -2.10 -18.67
CA GLY A 354 6.32 -3.17 -19.57
C GLY A 354 7.83 -3.17 -19.82
N GLU A 355 8.29 -4.05 -20.72
CA GLU A 355 9.70 -4.18 -21.08
C GLU A 355 10.31 -2.88 -21.61
N ALA A 356 9.57 -2.14 -22.45
CA ALA A 356 10.02 -0.85 -22.96
C ALA A 356 10.19 0.20 -21.85
N ASP A 357 9.31 0.17 -20.85
CA ASP A 357 9.45 1.05 -19.67
C ASP A 357 10.65 0.64 -18.83
N HIS A 358 10.93 -0.66 -18.69
CA HIS A 358 12.11 -1.13 -17.98
C HIS A 358 13.43 -0.70 -18.66
N ALA A 359 13.45 -0.63 -19.99
CA ALA A 359 14.62 -0.13 -20.71
C ALA A 359 14.90 1.37 -20.42
N GLU A 360 13.86 2.15 -20.11
CA GLU A 360 13.97 3.58 -19.78
C GLU A 360 14.14 3.81 -18.26
N LEU A 361 13.38 3.09 -17.45
CA LEU A 361 13.28 3.18 -15.99
C LEU A 361 13.49 1.79 -15.39
N PRO A 362 14.75 1.30 -15.32
CA PRO A 362 15.05 -0.03 -14.82
C PRO A 362 14.76 -0.15 -13.32
N LEU A 363 14.39 -1.36 -12.88
CA LEU A 363 14.14 -1.64 -11.46
C LEU A 363 15.49 -1.60 -10.70
N PRO A 364 15.70 -0.68 -9.74
CA PRO A 364 17.01 -0.46 -9.11
C PRO A 364 17.54 -1.69 -8.37
N ASP A 365 16.66 -2.42 -7.70
CA ASP A 365 16.96 -3.66 -6.97
C ASP A 365 16.59 -4.93 -7.78
N ALA A 366 16.26 -4.76 -9.07
CA ALA A 366 15.73 -5.76 -9.99
C ALA A 366 14.30 -6.28 -9.69
N LEU A 367 13.58 -5.71 -8.71
CA LEU A 367 12.26 -6.18 -8.30
C LEU A 367 11.21 -5.07 -8.09
N HIS A 368 11.58 -3.96 -7.46
CA HIS A 368 10.66 -2.89 -7.06
C HIS A 368 10.81 -1.65 -7.96
N PRO A 369 9.70 -0.99 -8.32
CA PRO A 369 9.74 0.27 -9.04
C PRO A 369 10.26 1.39 -8.13
N ASP A 370 11.12 2.25 -8.67
CA ASP A 370 11.53 3.47 -7.98
C ASP A 370 10.43 4.55 -8.02
N ALA A 371 10.73 5.73 -7.46
CA ALA A 371 9.79 6.84 -7.42
C ALA A 371 9.28 7.30 -8.80
N ALA A 372 10.15 7.33 -9.82
CA ALA A 372 9.76 7.73 -11.17
C ALA A 372 8.84 6.68 -11.81
N THR A 373 9.15 5.41 -11.60
CA THR A 373 8.36 4.28 -12.09
C THR A 373 7.01 4.21 -11.38
N HIS A 374 6.96 4.47 -10.06
CA HIS A 374 5.73 4.61 -9.29
C HIS A 374 4.79 5.67 -9.88
N ARG A 375 5.33 6.84 -10.24
CA ARG A 375 4.57 7.90 -10.90
C ARG A 375 3.97 7.43 -12.21
N ARG A 376 4.78 6.80 -13.08
CA ARG A 376 4.33 6.27 -14.38
C ARG A 376 3.20 5.26 -14.22
N ILE A 377 3.34 4.32 -13.29
CA ILE A 377 2.31 3.32 -12.99
C ILE A 377 1.02 4.01 -12.51
N GLY A 378 1.13 4.99 -11.61
CA GLY A 378 -0.03 5.70 -11.04
C GLY A 378 -0.79 6.52 -12.09
N GLU A 379 -0.08 7.28 -12.92
CA GLU A 379 -0.66 8.08 -14.00
C GLU A 379 -1.35 7.20 -15.05
N ARG A 380 -0.72 6.09 -15.46
CA ARG A 380 -1.33 5.16 -16.40
C ARG A 380 -2.52 4.42 -15.80
N PHE A 381 -2.45 4.00 -14.54
CA PHE A 381 -3.60 3.37 -13.89
C PHE A 381 -4.79 4.33 -13.80
N ALA A 382 -4.55 5.59 -13.43
CA ALA A 382 -5.61 6.60 -13.44
C ALA A 382 -6.24 6.75 -14.83
N ALA A 383 -5.43 6.84 -15.88
CA ALA A 383 -5.91 6.99 -17.25
C ALA A 383 -6.64 5.75 -17.80
N LEU A 384 -6.15 4.54 -17.51
CA LEU A 384 -6.67 3.30 -18.08
C LEU A 384 -7.85 2.73 -17.27
N ALA A 385 -7.82 2.87 -15.94
CA ALA A 385 -8.79 2.23 -15.06
C ALA A 385 -9.85 3.20 -14.51
N LEU A 386 -9.44 4.38 -14.04
CA LEU A 386 -10.30 5.30 -13.27
C LEU A 386 -10.91 6.43 -14.12
N ALA A 387 -10.33 6.75 -15.27
CA ALA A 387 -10.85 7.77 -16.18
C ALA A 387 -12.18 7.34 -16.83
N ALA A 388 -12.88 8.30 -17.44
CA ALA A 388 -14.14 8.05 -18.13
C ALA A 388 -14.00 6.94 -19.19
N GLY A 389 -14.89 5.94 -19.12
CA GLY A 389 -14.84 4.76 -20.00
C GLY A 389 -13.94 3.63 -19.51
N GLY A 390 -13.12 3.85 -18.47
CA GLY A 390 -12.35 2.82 -17.82
C GLY A 390 -13.21 1.81 -17.02
N PRO A 391 -12.68 0.61 -16.74
CA PRO A 391 -13.38 -0.45 -15.99
C PRO A 391 -13.79 -0.02 -14.58
N LEU A 392 -13.06 0.92 -13.97
CA LEU A 392 -13.32 1.46 -12.64
C LEU A 392 -13.70 2.94 -12.69
N ALA A 393 -14.24 3.42 -13.82
CA ALA A 393 -14.70 4.80 -13.92
C ALA A 393 -15.75 5.07 -12.84
N ALA A 394 -15.52 6.10 -12.02
CA ALA A 394 -16.53 6.60 -11.11
C ALA A 394 -17.67 7.20 -11.95
N ARG A 395 -18.70 6.39 -12.22
CA ARG A 395 -19.93 6.88 -12.84
C ARG A 395 -20.82 7.43 -11.74
N ASP A 396 -21.24 8.68 -11.90
CA ASP A 396 -22.40 9.17 -11.17
C ASP A 396 -23.61 8.36 -11.66
N ALA A 397 -24.34 7.76 -10.72
CA ALA A 397 -25.54 6.98 -11.00
C ALA A 397 -26.71 7.87 -11.43
#